data_AF-A0A932HHB6-F1
#
_entry.id   AF-A0A932HHB6-F1
#
_cell.length_a   1.000
_cell.length_b   1.000
_cell.length_c   1.000
_cell.angle_alpha   90.00
_cell.angle_beta   90.00
_cell.angle_gamma   90.00
#
_symmetry.space_group_name_H-M   'P 1'
#
loop_
_entity.id
_entity.type
_entity.pdbx_description
1 polymer ?
#
loop_
_entity_poly.entity_id
_entity_poly.type
_entity_poly.pdbx_seq_one_letter_code
_entity_poly.pdbx_strand_id
1 'polypeptide(L)'
;MPLKNYRWFIEYFSAEEGHLHGIRQVLYSKQTPFQSVDILELGSYGKALVLDGRIQSSGRDEFIYHETLVHPAMLAHPEPRRVFIVGGGEGATLREVLRHRSVQHALMVDIDQEVVARCREFLPEWHQGAFEDPRTELRYLDARKY
;
A
#
# COMPACT_ATOMS: atom_id res chain seq x y z
N MET A 1 0.12 27.87 17.43
CA MET A 1 -0.26 27.76 16.00
C MET A 1 -1.76 27.99 15.91
N PRO A 2 -2.27 28.87 15.04
CA PRO A 2 -3.71 28.99 14.84
C PRO A 2 -4.26 27.66 14.33
N LEU A 3 -5.35 27.18 14.93
CA LEU A 3 -6.07 25.99 14.47
C LEU A 3 -6.56 26.28 13.04
N LYS A 4 -5.93 25.67 12.03
CA LYS A 4 -6.50 25.68 10.68
C LYS A 4 -7.80 24.86 10.71
N ASN A 5 -8.83 25.30 9.98
CA ASN A 5 -10.06 24.55 9.77
C ASN A 5 -9.78 23.32 8.89
N TYR A 6 -9.19 22.27 9.49
CA TYR A 6 -9.03 20.98 8.81
C TYR A 6 -10.33 20.20 8.86
N ARG A 7 -10.62 19.47 7.78
CA ARG A 7 -11.50 18.30 7.85
C ARG A 7 -10.74 17.21 8.59
N TRP A 8 -11.42 16.44 9.44
CA TRP A 8 -10.80 15.38 10.23
C TRP A 8 -11.34 14.02 9.79
N PHE A 9 -10.44 13.04 9.76
CA PHE A 9 -10.75 11.62 9.62
C PHE A 9 -10.53 10.95 10.98
N ILE A 10 -11.45 10.07 11.37
CA ILE A 10 -11.36 9.24 12.57
C ILE A 10 -11.07 7.82 12.12
N GLU A 11 -9.90 7.31 12.50
CA GLU A 11 -9.58 5.90 12.36
C GLU A 11 -9.99 5.17 13.63
N TYR A 12 -10.95 4.25 13.52
CA TYR A 12 -11.34 3.42 14.67
C TYR A 12 -10.39 2.23 14.78
N PHE A 13 -9.59 2.20 15.82
CA PHE A 13 -8.74 1.05 16.12
C PHE A 13 -9.57 -0.07 16.79
N SER A 14 -10.35 0.30 17.82
CA SER A 14 -11.26 -0.56 18.56
C SER A 14 -12.56 0.19 18.92
N ALA A 15 -13.47 -0.45 19.68
CA ALA A 15 -14.67 0.21 20.18
C ALA A 15 -14.37 1.36 21.17
N GLU A 16 -13.19 1.36 21.78
CA GLU A 16 -12.80 2.29 22.85
C GLU A 16 -11.62 3.18 22.47
N GLU A 17 -11.01 2.96 21.30
CA GLU A 17 -9.85 3.70 20.83
C GLU A 17 -10.02 4.09 19.36
N GLY A 18 -9.82 5.37 19.08
CA GLY A 18 -9.71 5.89 17.73
C GLY A 18 -8.71 7.04 17.64
N HIS A 19 -8.11 7.21 16.46
CA HIS A 19 -7.10 8.22 16.19
C HIS A 19 -7.65 9.28 15.22
N LEU A 20 -7.37 10.55 15.51
CA LEU A 20 -7.86 11.70 14.74
C LEU A 20 -6.74 12.23 13.85
N HIS A 21 -6.98 12.23 12.54
CA HIS A 21 -6.02 12.71 11.55
C HIS A 21 -6.59 13.90 10.80
N GLY A 22 -5.86 15.03 10.84
CA GLY A 22 -6.21 16.22 10.07
C GLY A 22 -5.96 15.97 8.58
N ILE A 23 -7.00 16.13 7.76
CA ILE A 23 -6.95 15.99 6.30
C ILE A 23 -6.56 17.33 5.69
N ARG A 24 -5.43 17.35 4.97
CA ARG A 24 -5.02 18.50 4.14
C ARG A 24 -5.75 18.48 2.80
N GLN A 25 -5.82 17.31 2.17
CA GLN A 25 -6.45 17.14 0.87
C GLN A 25 -7.04 15.74 0.74
N VAL A 26 -8.17 15.63 0.04
CA VAL A 26 -8.71 14.35 -0.45
C VAL A 26 -8.24 14.24 -1.91
N LEU A 27 -7.41 13.25 -2.21
CA LEU A 27 -6.88 13.00 -3.56
C LEU A 27 -7.82 12.09 -4.35
N TYR A 28 -8.39 11.10 -3.67
CA TYR A 28 -9.35 10.16 -4.23
C TYR A 28 -10.29 9.64 -3.14
N SER A 29 -11.55 9.36 -3.49
CA SER A 29 -12.55 8.77 -2.59
C SER A 29 -13.64 8.08 -3.40
N LYS A 30 -13.78 6.75 -3.27
CA LYS A 30 -14.79 5.96 -3.97
C LYS A 30 -15.02 4.59 -3.32
N GLN A 31 -16.21 4.05 -3.52
CA GLN A 31 -16.53 2.65 -3.24
C GLN A 31 -16.19 1.75 -4.45
N THR A 32 -15.39 0.71 -4.25
CA THR A 32 -15.19 -0.39 -5.21
C THR A 32 -16.18 -1.52 -4.93
N PRO A 33 -16.29 -2.56 -5.79
CA PRO A 33 -17.07 -3.75 -5.47
C PRO A 33 -16.59 -4.50 -4.21
N PHE A 34 -15.41 -4.17 -3.68
CA PHE A 34 -14.80 -4.86 -2.54
C PHE A 34 -14.81 -4.03 -1.25
N GLN A 35 -14.50 -2.73 -1.34
CA GLN A 35 -14.25 -1.87 -0.17
C GLN A 35 -14.36 -0.38 -0.50
N SER A 36 -14.46 0.48 0.52
CA SER A 36 -14.27 1.92 0.33
C SER A 36 -12.78 2.23 0.22
N VAL A 37 -12.44 3.17 -0.67
CA VAL A 37 -11.06 3.55 -0.98
C VAL A 37 -10.94 5.05 -0.90
N ASP A 38 -10.12 5.51 0.02
CA ASP A 38 -9.73 6.91 0.15
C ASP A 38 -8.21 7.03 0.00
N ILE A 39 -7.77 8.04 -0.76
CA ILE A 39 -6.37 8.46 -0.79
C ILE A 39 -6.34 9.89 -0.29
N LEU A 40 -5.71 10.07 0.88
CA LEU A 40 -5.75 11.33 1.63
C LEU A 40 -4.34 11.88 1.78
N GLU A 41 -4.18 13.20 1.81
CA GLU A 41 -2.99 13.82 2.38
C GLU A 41 -3.28 14.19 3.84
N LEU A 42 -2.66 13.47 4.77
CA LEU A 42 -2.77 13.66 6.21
C LEU A 42 -1.69 14.61 6.73
N GLY A 43 -2.05 15.42 7.73
CA GLY A 43 -1.20 16.48 8.25
C GLY A 43 0.17 16.01 8.77
N SER A 44 0.18 14.91 9.50
CA SER A 44 1.39 14.37 10.16
C SER A 44 2.00 13.18 9.45
N TYR A 45 1.30 12.57 8.49
CA TYR A 45 1.66 11.29 7.86
C TYR A 45 1.87 11.37 6.34
N GLY A 46 1.61 12.53 5.72
CA GLY A 46 1.73 12.68 4.27
C GLY A 46 0.57 11.99 3.54
N LYS A 47 0.79 11.54 2.30
CA LYS A 47 -0.21 10.74 1.59
C LYS A 47 -0.49 9.44 2.36
N ALA A 48 -1.72 8.96 2.33
CA ALA A 48 -2.13 7.72 2.97
C ALA A 48 -3.18 7.01 2.13
N LEU A 49 -3.07 5.69 2.04
CA LEU A 49 -4.13 4.82 1.56
C LEU A 49 -5.02 4.45 2.75
N VAL A 50 -6.32 4.66 2.62
CA VAL A 50 -7.32 4.28 3.61
C VAL A 50 -8.34 3.37 2.95
N LEU A 51 -8.53 2.17 3.51
CA LEU A 51 -9.49 1.17 3.04
C LEU A 51 -10.49 0.86 4.15
N ASP A 52 -11.79 0.93 3.85
CA ASP A 52 -12.87 0.72 4.84
C ASP A 52 -12.67 1.53 6.14
N GLY A 53 -12.12 2.75 6.01
CA GLY A 53 -11.87 3.64 7.14
C GLY A 53 -10.67 3.27 8.02
N ARG A 54 -9.76 2.41 7.54
CA ARG A 54 -8.48 2.11 8.20
C ARG A 54 -7.29 2.53 7.35
N ILE A 55 -6.26 3.09 7.97
CA ILE A 55 -5.02 3.44 7.29
C ILE A 55 -4.28 2.14 6.99
N GLN A 56 -4.03 1.91 5.70
CA GLN A 56 -3.26 0.75 5.24
C GLN A 56 -1.77 1.09 5.14
N SER A 57 -1.45 2.32 4.74
CA SER A 57 -0.07 2.81 4.68
C SER A 57 -0.03 4.33 4.65
N SER A 58 1.10 4.89 5.05
CA SER A 58 1.35 6.33 5.02
C SER A 58 2.73 6.67 4.50
N GLY A 59 2.85 7.78 3.78
CA GLY A 59 4.06 8.11 3.02
C GLY A 59 5.26 8.45 3.89
N ARG A 60 5.06 8.65 5.19
CA ARG A 60 6.16 8.93 6.12
C ARG A 60 6.73 7.71 6.82
N ASP A 61 6.02 6.59 6.83
CA ASP A 61 6.40 5.41 7.61
C ASP A 61 6.21 4.07 6.88
N GLU A 62 5.68 4.07 5.66
CA GLU A 62 5.48 2.83 4.88
C GLU A 62 6.74 1.98 4.78
N PHE A 63 7.92 2.62 4.66
CA PHE A 63 9.19 1.91 4.57
C PHE A 63 9.45 1.02 5.78
N ILE A 64 9.02 1.44 6.98
CA ILE A 64 9.17 0.66 8.21
C ILE A 64 8.38 -0.64 8.08
N TYR A 65 7.14 -0.57 7.62
CA TYR A 65 6.30 -1.75 7.41
C TYR A 65 6.86 -2.66 6.30
N HIS A 66 7.14 -2.10 5.12
CA HIS A 66 7.51 -2.89 3.95
C HIS A 66 8.89 -3.54 4.06
N GLU A 67 9.89 -2.83 4.60
CA GLU A 67 11.21 -3.42 4.86
C GLU A 67 11.11 -4.54 5.89
N THR A 68 10.33 -4.33 6.97
CA THR A 68 10.13 -5.32 8.03
C THR A 68 9.35 -6.55 7.54
N LEU A 69 8.37 -6.36 6.64
CA LEU A 69 7.60 -7.45 6.06
C LEU A 69 8.44 -8.31 5.12
N VAL A 70 9.23 -7.67 4.25
CA VAL A 70 9.88 -8.35 3.12
C VAL A 70 11.26 -8.88 3.46
N HIS A 71 12.13 -8.04 4.04
CA HIS A 71 13.55 -8.34 4.12
C HIS A 71 13.91 -9.53 5.02
N PRO A 72 13.25 -9.78 6.16
CA PRO A 72 13.57 -10.95 6.98
C PRO A 72 13.43 -12.26 6.19
N ALA A 73 12.35 -12.42 5.41
CA ALA A 73 12.13 -13.63 4.61
C ALA A 73 13.12 -13.73 3.44
N MET A 74 13.34 -12.61 2.72
CA MET A 74 14.22 -12.59 1.56
C MET A 74 15.69 -12.80 1.92
N LEU A 75 16.15 -12.29 3.07
CA LEU A 75 17.53 -12.47 3.54
C LEU A 75 17.77 -13.84 4.18
N ALA A 76 16.74 -14.48 4.74
CA ALA A 76 16.85 -15.83 5.30
C ALA A 76 16.94 -16.91 4.21
N HIS A 77 16.38 -16.65 3.03
CA HIS A 77 16.47 -17.55 1.89
C HIS A 77 17.82 -17.36 1.17
N PRO A 78 18.59 -18.42 0.87
CA PRO A 78 19.93 -18.28 0.31
C PRO A 78 19.95 -17.64 -1.09
N GLU A 79 18.91 -17.89 -1.90
CA GLU A 79 18.79 -17.31 -3.24
C GLU A 79 17.32 -17.23 -3.71
N PRO A 80 16.53 -16.25 -3.24
CA PRO A 80 15.13 -16.14 -3.62
C PRO A 80 15.03 -15.71 -5.09
N ARG A 81 14.53 -16.61 -5.95
CA ARG A 81 14.38 -16.39 -7.41
C ARG A 81 12.95 -16.13 -7.85
N ARG A 82 11.97 -16.78 -7.21
CA ARG A 82 10.54 -16.66 -7.51
C ARG A 82 9.82 -16.26 -6.24
N VAL A 83 9.06 -15.18 -6.31
CA VAL A 83 8.35 -14.62 -5.15
C VAL A 83 6.88 -14.48 -5.50
N PHE A 84 6.02 -14.86 -4.57
CA PHE A 84 4.58 -14.69 -4.67
C PHE A 84 4.11 -13.72 -3.59
N ILE A 85 3.43 -12.66 -4.00
CA ILE A 85 2.91 -11.60 -3.15
C ILE A 85 1.38 -11.61 -3.27
N VAL A 86 0.71 -11.67 -2.12
CA VAL A 86 -0.75 -11.59 -2.03
C VAL A 86 -1.14 -10.25 -1.42
N GLY A 87 -1.96 -9.49 -2.15
CA GLY A 87 -2.27 -8.10 -1.84
C GLY A 87 -1.10 -7.16 -2.16
N GLY A 88 -1.00 -6.07 -1.39
CA GLY A 88 0.06 -5.08 -1.54
C GLY A 88 -0.20 -4.10 -2.68
N GLY A 89 -1.47 -3.73 -2.92
CA GLY A 89 -1.93 -2.90 -4.03
C GLY A 89 -1.21 -1.56 -4.24
N GLU A 90 -0.47 -1.08 -3.24
CA GLU A 90 0.37 0.12 -3.32
C GLU A 90 1.68 -0.10 -4.09
N GLY A 91 2.13 -1.36 -4.19
CA GLY A 91 3.33 -1.77 -4.90
C GLY A 91 4.63 -1.64 -4.09
N ALA A 92 4.59 -1.16 -2.85
CA ALA A 92 5.79 -1.03 -2.00
C ALA A 92 6.36 -2.39 -1.55
N THR A 93 5.52 -3.39 -1.26
CA THR A 93 5.99 -4.77 -1.03
C THR A 93 6.74 -5.31 -2.25
N LEU A 94 6.19 -5.09 -3.45
CA LEU A 94 6.81 -5.50 -4.71
C LEU A 94 8.13 -4.76 -4.95
N ARG A 95 8.18 -3.44 -4.70
CA ARG A 95 9.41 -2.64 -4.73
C ARG A 95 10.49 -3.26 -3.85
N GLU A 96 10.18 -3.59 -2.60
CA GLU A 96 11.14 -4.16 -1.66
C GLU A 96 11.61 -5.56 -2.07
N VAL A 97 10.72 -6.39 -2.62
CA VAL A 97 11.08 -7.70 -3.19
C VAL A 97 12.06 -7.52 -4.35
N LEU A 98 11.80 -6.58 -5.25
CA LEU A 98 12.60 -6.34 -6.45
C LEU A 98 13.99 -5.75 -6.18
N ARG A 99 14.26 -5.26 -4.97
CA ARG A 99 15.63 -4.88 -4.55
C ARG A 99 16.59 -6.06 -4.52
N HIS A 100 16.07 -7.28 -4.33
CA HIS A 100 16.86 -8.50 -4.32
C HIS A 100 17.19 -8.91 -5.75
N ARG A 101 18.46 -8.76 -6.15
CA ARG A 101 18.92 -9.06 -7.51
C ARG A 101 18.78 -10.53 -7.93
N SER A 102 18.67 -11.44 -6.96
CA SER A 102 18.41 -12.86 -7.22
C SER A 102 17.01 -13.11 -7.76
N VAL A 103 16.05 -12.21 -7.53
CA VAL A 103 14.67 -12.35 -8.00
C VAL A 103 14.65 -12.29 -9.52
N GLN A 104 14.10 -13.32 -10.13
CA GLN A 104 13.90 -13.48 -11.57
C GLN A 104 12.42 -13.31 -11.95
N HIS A 105 11.50 -13.61 -11.03
CA HIS A 105 10.06 -13.48 -11.24
C HIS A 105 9.37 -13.13 -9.92
N ALA A 106 8.57 -12.07 -9.92
CA ALA A 106 7.74 -11.65 -8.80
C ALA A 106 6.29 -11.59 -9.26
N LEU A 107 5.49 -12.55 -8.83
CA LEU A 107 4.05 -12.56 -9.06
C LEU A 107 3.36 -11.83 -7.92
N MET A 108 2.65 -10.76 -8.24
CA MET A 108 1.75 -10.06 -7.32
C MET A 108 0.31 -10.31 -7.74
N VAL A 109 -0.51 -10.74 -6.78
CA VAL A 109 -1.95 -10.94 -6.97
C VAL A 109 -2.71 -10.06 -6.00
N ASP A 110 -3.55 -9.18 -6.53
CA ASP A 110 -4.48 -8.36 -5.74
C ASP A 110 -5.90 -8.57 -6.27
N ILE A 111 -6.91 -8.57 -5.41
CA ILE A 111 -8.29 -8.79 -5.83
C ILE A 111 -8.91 -7.50 -6.39
N ASP A 112 -8.47 -6.33 -5.93
CA ASP A 112 -9.07 -5.05 -6.21
C ASP A 112 -8.23 -4.26 -7.23
N GLN A 113 -8.53 -4.45 -8.51
CA GLN A 113 -7.85 -3.74 -9.61
C GLN A 113 -7.95 -2.22 -9.49
N GLU A 114 -9.06 -1.69 -8.95
CA GLU A 114 -9.25 -0.25 -8.81
C GLU A 114 -8.31 0.31 -7.74
N VAL A 115 -8.11 -0.40 -6.62
CA VAL A 115 -7.10 0.00 -5.60
C VAL A 115 -5.71 0.09 -6.22
N VAL A 116 -5.29 -0.93 -6.98
CA VAL A 116 -3.96 -0.92 -7.62
C VAL A 116 -3.83 0.24 -8.62
N ALA A 117 -4.85 0.45 -9.46
CA ALA A 117 -4.84 1.52 -10.45
C ALA A 117 -4.75 2.91 -9.80
N ARG A 118 -5.48 3.14 -8.70
CA ARG A 118 -5.50 4.41 -7.98
C ARG A 118 -4.22 4.62 -7.18
N CYS A 119 -3.64 3.57 -6.58
CA CYS A 119 -2.33 3.68 -5.95
C CYS A 119 -1.23 4.01 -6.98
N ARG A 120 -1.26 3.39 -8.17
CA ARG A 120 -0.33 3.72 -9.25
C ARG A 120 -0.41 5.19 -9.69
N GLU A 121 -1.62 5.76 -9.67
CA GLU A 121 -1.85 7.15 -10.06
C GLU A 121 -1.46 8.15 -8.96
N PHE A 122 -1.85 7.90 -7.71
CA PHE A 122 -1.76 8.89 -6.64
C PHE A 122 -0.60 8.66 -5.66
N LEU A 123 -0.06 7.44 -5.59
CA LEU A 123 0.99 7.01 -4.65
C LEU A 123 2.27 6.51 -5.36
N PRO A 124 2.83 7.24 -6.36
CA PRO A 124 4.02 6.79 -7.08
C PRO A 124 5.25 6.56 -6.19
N GLU A 125 5.29 7.20 -5.02
CA GLU A 125 6.34 7.04 -4.02
C GLU A 125 6.40 5.62 -3.40
N TRP A 126 5.30 4.85 -3.45
CA TRP A 126 5.25 3.49 -2.93
C TRP A 126 5.86 2.51 -3.92
N HIS A 127 5.30 2.43 -5.14
CA HIS A 127 5.75 1.44 -6.12
C HIS A 127 7.08 1.81 -6.77
N GLN A 128 7.40 3.10 -6.95
CA GLN A 128 8.66 3.56 -7.57
C GLN A 128 9.04 2.82 -8.88
N GLY A 129 8.04 2.55 -9.73
CA GLY A 129 8.25 1.80 -10.98
C GLY A 129 8.21 0.27 -10.86
N ALA A 130 7.92 -0.29 -9.68
CA ALA A 130 7.91 -1.74 -9.43
C ALA A 130 6.87 -2.50 -10.28
N PHE A 131 5.74 -1.88 -10.59
CA PHE A 131 4.72 -2.47 -11.46
C PHE A 131 5.18 -2.62 -12.91
N GLU A 132 6.20 -1.87 -13.32
CA GLU A 132 6.76 -1.84 -14.67
C GLU A 132 8.07 -2.64 -14.78
N ASP A 133 8.62 -3.15 -13.67
CA ASP A 133 9.82 -3.98 -13.69
C ASP A 133 9.57 -5.25 -14.54
N PRO A 134 10.48 -5.62 -15.46
CA PRO A 134 10.28 -6.77 -16.35
C PRO A 134 10.17 -8.12 -15.61
N ARG A 135 10.56 -8.17 -14.33
CA ARG A 135 10.42 -9.35 -13.47
C ARG A 135 9.03 -9.45 -12.85
N THR A 136 8.23 -8.40 -12.91
CA THR A 136 6.91 -8.32 -12.31
C THR A 136 5.86 -8.96 -13.20
N GLU A 137 5.05 -9.80 -12.59
CA GLU A 137 3.76 -10.21 -13.14
C GLU A 137 2.66 -9.79 -12.18
N LEU A 138 1.72 -8.97 -12.64
CA LEU A 138 0.60 -8.49 -11.84
C LEU A 138 -0.70 -9.11 -12.34
N ARG A 139 -1.47 -9.73 -11.45
CA ARG A 139 -2.77 -10.31 -11.76
C ARG A 139 -3.85 -9.80 -10.82
N TYR A 140 -5.06 -9.63 -11.36
CA TYR A 140 -6.22 -9.15 -10.61
C TYR A 140 -7.22 -10.30 -10.39
N LEU A 141 -7.10 -11.01 -9.27
CA LEU A 141 -7.92 -12.18 -8.95
C LEU A 141 -7.87 -12.53 -7.46
N ASP A 142 -8.81 -13.36 -7.02
CA ASP A 142 -8.78 -13.98 -5.69
C ASP A 142 -7.60 -14.95 -5.59
N ALA A 143 -6.58 -14.60 -4.79
CA ALA A 143 -5.36 -15.37 -4.64
C ALA A 143 -5.59 -16.81 -4.15
N ARG A 144 -6.72 -17.10 -3.48
CA ARG A 144 -7.05 -18.47 -3.06
C ARG A 144 -7.42 -19.37 -4.23
N LYS A 145 -7.85 -18.80 -5.36
CA LYS A 145 -8.21 -19.54 -6.58
C LYS A 145 -7.02 -19.75 -7.52
N TYR A 146 -5.85 -19.24 -7.16
CA TYR A 146 -4.59 -19.42 -7.89
C TYR A 146 -3.81 -20.60 -7.30
#